data_AF-A0A504YKZ4-F1
#
_entry.id   AF-A0A504YKZ4-F1
#
_cell.length_a   1.000
_cell.length_b   1.000
_cell.length_c   1.000
_cell.angle_alpha   90.00
_cell.angle_beta   90.00
_cell.angle_gamma   90.00
#
_symmetry.space_group_name_H-M   'P 1'
#
loop_
_entity.id
_entity.type
_entity.pdbx_description
1 polymer ?
#
loop_
_entity_poly.entity_id
_entity_poly.type
_entity_poly.pdbx_seq_one_letter_code
_entity_poly.pdbx_strand_id
1 'polypeptide(L)'
;MGRHLYGCMILGCAIGLIVFSLILEDWRCGSLFRSCMDRWKRISLAVISMFCAGLFCLAVAVLLDLIQCCSEWLDANPGYMTTRLCFLSLGAALVTTALLTYTFHIHPDWSYLASASGVAFSAQVAFLTLITSQCCGVS
;
A
#
# COMPACT_ATOMS: atom_id res chain seq x y z
N MET A 1 8.32 -1.12 -21.73
CA MET A 1 7.20 -0.15 -21.72
C MET A 1 5.92 -0.66 -21.02
N GLY A 2 5.10 -1.56 -21.61
CA GLY A 2 3.74 -1.85 -21.11
C GLY A 2 3.64 -2.46 -19.70
N ARG A 3 4.67 -3.15 -19.23
CA ARG A 3 4.70 -3.82 -17.91
C ARG A 3 4.84 -2.84 -16.73
N HIS A 4 5.64 -1.78 -16.89
CA HIS A 4 5.81 -0.74 -15.86
C HIS A 4 4.54 0.12 -15.75
N LEU A 5 3.89 0.42 -16.88
CA LEU A 5 2.59 1.09 -16.93
C LEU A 5 1.51 0.35 -16.14
N TYR A 6 1.43 -0.98 -16.28
CA TYR A 6 0.46 -1.80 -15.56
C TYR A 6 0.69 -1.76 -14.04
N GLY A 7 1.95 -1.82 -13.60
CA GLY A 7 2.31 -1.66 -12.19
C GLY A 7 1.92 -0.29 -11.63
N CYS A 8 2.28 0.80 -12.33
CA CYS A 8 1.90 2.16 -11.96
C CYS A 8 0.38 2.34 -11.87
N MET A 9 -0.36 1.78 -12.82
CA MET A 9 -1.82 1.93 -12.89
C MET A 9 -2.50 1.19 -11.73
N ILE A 10 -2.05 -0.03 -11.39
CA ILE A 10 -2.56 -0.76 -10.22
C ILE A 10 -2.22 -0.01 -8.92
N LEU A 11 -0.99 0.45 -8.75
CA LEU A 11 -0.57 1.22 -7.57
C LEU A 11 -1.34 2.52 -7.43
N GLY A 12 -1.53 3.25 -8.53
CA GLY A 12 -2.33 4.48 -8.57
C GLY A 12 -3.78 4.23 -8.18
N CYS A 13 -4.40 3.18 -8.73
CA CYS A 13 -5.75 2.77 -8.33
C CYS A 13 -5.81 2.36 -6.85
N ALA A 14 -4.81 1.63 -6.34
CA ALA A 14 -4.75 1.23 -4.94
C ALA A 14 -4.65 2.44 -4.00
N ILE A 15 -3.80 3.42 -4.30
CA ILE A 15 -3.69 4.67 -3.55
C ILE A 15 -5.01 5.44 -3.61
N GLY A 16 -5.62 5.54 -4.80
CA GLY A 16 -6.92 6.18 -4.98
C GLY A 16 -8.02 5.56 -4.12
N LEU A 17 -8.09 4.23 -4.09
CA LEU A 17 -9.03 3.49 -3.24
C LEU A 17 -8.75 3.68 -1.74
N ILE A 18 -7.48 3.72 -1.33
CA ILE A 18 -7.08 4.00 0.07
C ILE A 18 -7.53 5.41 0.48
N VAL A 19 -7.25 6.41 -0.37
CA VAL A 19 -7.66 7.80 -0.12
C VAL A 19 -9.19 7.92 -0.11
N PHE A 20 -9.88 7.26 -1.05
CA PHE A 20 -11.33 7.23 -1.08
C PHE A 20 -11.92 6.61 0.19
N SER A 21 -11.32 5.52 0.68
CA SER A 21 -11.71 4.90 1.96
C SER A 21 -11.53 5.84 3.15
N LEU A 22 -10.52 6.72 3.13
CA LEU A 22 -10.30 7.72 4.19
C LEU A 22 -11.31 8.87 4.16
N ILE A 23 -11.75 9.26 2.96
CA ILE A 23 -12.71 10.35 2.75
C ILE A 23 -14.14 9.89 3.01
N LEU A 24 -14.46 8.62 2.73
CA LEU A 24 -15.78 8.07 2.97
C LEU A 24 -16.18 8.23 4.43
N GLU A 25 -17.36 8.79 4.67
CA GLU A 25 -17.90 9.01 6.02
C GLU A 25 -18.71 7.82 6.54
N ASP A 26 -18.69 6.70 5.81
CA ASP A 26 -19.41 5.46 6.13
C ASP A 26 -18.62 4.52 7.04
N TRP A 27 -17.67 5.04 7.82
CA TRP A 27 -17.10 4.23 8.90
C TRP A 27 -18.20 3.98 9.92
N ARG A 28 -18.19 2.86 10.64
CA ARG A 28 -19.25 2.57 11.65
C ARG A 28 -19.36 3.62 12.77
N CYS A 29 -18.34 4.46 12.95
CA CYS A 29 -18.34 5.64 13.81
C CYS A 29 -19.02 6.88 13.17
N GLY A 30 -19.36 6.85 11.87
CA GLY A 30 -19.50 8.02 11.00
C GLY A 30 -18.14 8.37 10.38
N SER A 31 -17.64 9.59 10.60
CA SER A 31 -16.34 10.01 10.07
C SER A 31 -15.17 9.56 10.96
N LEU A 32 -14.12 8.98 10.35
CA LEU A 32 -12.85 8.63 11.00
C LEU A 32 -12.22 9.83 11.72
N PHE A 33 -12.26 11.00 11.08
CA PHE A 33 -11.62 12.23 11.56
C PHE A 33 -12.44 12.99 12.60
N ARG A 34 -13.74 12.73 12.70
CA ARG A 34 -14.65 13.52 13.55
C ARG A 34 -15.20 12.69 14.70
N SER A 35 -16.12 11.77 14.39
CA SER A 35 -16.83 11.00 15.42
C SER A 35 -15.97 9.92 16.08
N CYS A 36 -15.10 9.25 15.31
CA CYS A 36 -14.24 8.20 15.87
C CYS A 36 -13.08 8.80 16.68
N MET A 37 -12.57 9.97 16.27
CA MET A 37 -11.52 10.70 16.99
C MET A 37 -11.99 11.23 18.36
N ASP A 38 -13.25 11.59 18.50
CA ASP A 38 -13.80 12.08 19.78
C ASP A 38 -13.89 10.95 20.83
N ARG A 39 -14.23 9.72 20.39
CA ARG A 39 -14.35 8.55 21.27
C ARG A 39 -13.03 7.82 21.52
N TRP A 40 -12.15 7.74 20.51
CA TRP A 40 -10.93 6.93 20.54
C TRP A 40 -9.69 7.71 20.09
N LYS A 41 -9.54 8.93 20.58
CA LYS A 41 -8.54 9.93 20.14
C LYS A 41 -7.13 9.38 19.92
N ARG A 42 -6.58 8.61 20.88
CA ARG A 42 -5.22 8.04 20.76
C ARG A 42 -5.11 6.99 19.65
N ILE A 43 -6.11 6.13 19.51
CA ILE A 43 -6.10 5.03 18.54
C ILE A 43 -6.34 5.59 17.14
N SER A 44 -7.33 6.48 16.98
CA SER A 44 -7.61 7.13 15.69
C SER A 44 -6.41 7.95 15.20
N LEU A 45 -5.72 8.68 16.09
CA LEU A 45 -4.50 9.40 15.73
C LEU A 45 -3.39 8.46 15.26
N ALA A 46 -3.18 7.34 15.97
CA ALA A 46 -2.20 6.33 15.58
C ALA A 46 -2.53 5.73 14.20
N VAL A 47 -3.79 5.34 13.97
CA VAL A 47 -4.28 4.81 12.69
C VAL A 47 -4.07 5.81 11.56
N ILE A 48 -4.47 7.07 11.76
CA ILE A 48 -4.28 8.14 10.76
C ILE A 48 -2.78 8.34 10.45
N SER A 49 -1.93 8.37 11.48
CA SER A 49 -0.49 8.53 11.28
C SER A 49 0.14 7.38 10.49
N MET A 50 -0.28 6.14 10.76
CA MET A 50 0.19 4.96 10.03
C MET A 50 -0.33 4.95 8.58
N PHE A 51 -1.58 5.35 8.36
CA PHE A 51 -2.13 5.53 7.01
C PHE A 51 -1.37 6.59 6.22
N CYS A 52 -1.11 7.76 6.80
CA CYS A 52 -0.33 8.82 6.16
C CYS A 52 1.10 8.39 5.86
N ALA A 53 1.78 7.72 6.81
CA ALA A 53 3.13 7.19 6.60
C ALA A 53 3.15 6.12 5.49
N GLY A 54 2.19 5.20 5.49
CA GLY A 54 2.05 4.19 4.44
C GLY A 54 1.77 4.79 3.06
N LEU A 55 0.88 5.78 2.98
CA LEU A 55 0.60 6.54 1.75
C LEU A 55 1.85 7.26 1.23
N PHE A 56 2.64 7.86 2.12
CA PHE A 56 3.89 8.51 1.74
C PHE A 56 4.89 7.50 1.15
N CYS A 57 5.07 6.34 1.79
CA CYS A 57 5.92 5.27 1.26
C CYS A 57 5.43 4.75 -0.10
N LEU A 58 4.12 4.57 -0.27
CA LEU A 58 3.53 4.14 -1.55
C LEU A 58 3.68 5.21 -2.64
N ALA A 59 3.54 6.49 -2.29
CA ALA A 59 3.76 7.60 -3.23
C ALA A 59 5.22 7.65 -3.70
N VAL A 60 6.19 7.47 -2.80
CA VAL A 60 7.60 7.35 -3.15
C VAL A 60 7.83 6.17 -4.08
N ALA A 61 7.21 5.01 -3.83
CA ALA A 61 7.31 3.85 -4.72
C ALA A 61 6.79 4.14 -6.14
N VAL A 62 5.66 4.86 -6.27
CA VAL A 62 5.12 5.30 -7.57
C VAL A 62 6.04 6.27 -8.27
N LEU A 63 6.65 7.22 -7.54
CA LEU A 63 7.64 8.13 -8.12
C LEU A 63 8.86 7.37 -8.66
N LEU A 64 9.35 6.38 -7.91
CA LEU A 64 10.45 5.52 -8.35
C LEU A 64 10.08 4.75 -9.63
N ASP A 65 8.83 4.27 -9.71
CA ASP A 65 8.27 3.60 -10.88
C ASP A 65 8.22 4.50 -12.13
N LEU A 66 7.78 5.75 -11.96
CA LEU A 66 7.75 6.75 -13.03
C LEU A 66 9.15 7.08 -13.54
N ILE A 67 10.10 7.28 -12.62
CA ILE A 67 11.50 7.54 -12.97
C ILE A 67 12.08 6.36 -13.75
N GLN A 68 11.82 5.12 -13.30
CA GLN A 68 12.27 3.90 -13.99
C GLN A 68 11.66 3.78 -15.40
N CYS A 69 10.40 4.20 -15.58
CA CYS A 69 9.76 4.23 -16.90
C CYS A 69 10.40 5.26 -17.85
N CYS A 70 11.00 6.33 -17.32
CA CYS A 70 11.69 7.36 -18.11
C CYS A 70 13.18 7.06 -18.32
N SER A 71 13.78 6.16 -17.54
CA SER A 71 15.21 5.82 -17.63
C SER A 71 15.46 4.31 -17.55
N GLU A 72 15.54 3.65 -18.71
CA GLU A 72 15.87 2.21 -18.82
C GLU A 72 17.25 1.85 -18.23
N TRP A 73 18.15 2.83 -18.08
CA TRP A 73 19.47 2.62 -17.47
C TRP A 73 19.43 2.26 -15.98
N LEU A 74 18.32 2.57 -15.29
CA LEU A 74 18.17 2.29 -13.87
C LEU A 74 17.85 0.82 -13.56
N ASP A 75 17.35 0.05 -14.53
CA ASP A 75 17.06 -1.39 -14.36
C ASP A 75 18.32 -2.22 -14.10
N ALA A 76 19.49 -1.74 -14.54
CA ALA A 76 20.76 -2.42 -14.32
C ALA A 76 21.29 -2.26 -12.89
N ASN A 77 20.72 -1.36 -12.07
CA ASN A 77 21.21 -1.11 -10.72
C ASN A 77 20.39 -1.90 -9.69
N PRO A 78 20.94 -2.98 -9.10
CA PRO A 78 20.20 -3.83 -8.16
C PRO A 78 19.71 -3.06 -6.92
N GLY A 79 20.44 -2.01 -6.52
CA GLY A 79 20.05 -1.17 -5.38
C GLY A 79 18.70 -0.48 -5.57
N TYR A 80 18.40 -0.02 -6.79
CA TYR A 80 17.15 0.70 -7.08
C TYR A 80 15.93 -0.22 -6.95
N MET A 81 16.08 -1.46 -7.45
CA MET A 81 15.04 -2.48 -7.38
C MET A 81 14.75 -2.89 -5.93
N THR A 82 15.80 -3.06 -5.10
CA THR A 82 15.63 -3.36 -3.67
C THR A 82 14.96 -2.21 -2.92
N THR A 83 15.38 -0.97 -3.16
CA THR A 83 14.79 0.21 -2.50
C THR A 83 13.29 0.32 -2.78
N ARG A 84 12.90 0.18 -4.05
CA ARG A 84 11.49 0.16 -4.46
C ARG A 84 10.70 -0.92 -3.72
N LEU A 85 11.25 -2.13 -3.64
CA LEU A 85 10.60 -3.24 -2.96
C LEU A 85 10.43 -2.99 -1.46
N CYS A 86 11.46 -2.42 -0.81
CA CYS A 86 11.39 -2.03 0.59
C CYS A 86 10.29 -1.00 0.84
N PHE A 87 10.20 0.06 0.04
CA PHE A 87 9.14 1.08 0.22
C PHE A 87 7.74 0.52 0.00
N LEU A 88 7.56 -0.35 -0.99
CA LEU A 88 6.27 -0.93 -1.32
C LEU A 88 5.78 -1.91 -0.24
N SER A 89 6.69 -2.76 0.26
CA SER A 89 6.41 -3.68 1.36
C SER A 89 6.17 -2.96 2.69
N LEU A 90 6.99 -1.95 3.03
CA LEU A 90 6.77 -1.10 4.21
C LEU A 90 5.44 -0.36 4.14
N GLY A 91 5.13 0.26 3.01
CA GLY A 91 3.88 1.00 2.82
C GLY A 91 2.66 0.10 2.98
N ALA A 92 2.68 -1.08 2.38
CA ALA A 92 1.59 -2.05 2.53
C ALA A 92 1.47 -2.61 3.95
N ALA A 93 2.60 -2.90 4.61
CA ALA A 93 2.60 -3.33 6.01
C ALA A 93 1.98 -2.25 6.91
N LEU A 94 2.39 -0.99 6.76
CA LEU A 94 1.86 0.15 7.52
C LEU A 94 0.34 0.32 7.35
N VAL A 95 -0.15 0.30 6.10
CA VAL A 95 -1.60 0.41 5.81
C VAL A 95 -2.36 -0.77 6.39
N THR A 96 -1.81 -1.99 6.28
CA THR A 96 -2.44 -3.20 6.83
C THR A 96 -2.49 -3.17 8.35
N THR A 97 -1.41 -2.75 9.01
CA THR A 97 -1.36 -2.58 10.46
C THR A 97 -2.31 -1.48 10.94
N ALA A 98 -2.44 -0.38 10.21
CA ALA A 98 -3.41 0.66 10.51
C ALA A 98 -4.85 0.13 10.45
N LEU A 99 -5.17 -0.66 9.42
CA LEU A 99 -6.48 -1.29 9.26
C LEU A 99 -6.75 -2.33 10.36
N LEU A 100 -5.76 -3.17 10.69
CA LEU A 100 -5.82 -4.13 11.80
C LEU A 100 -6.11 -3.44 13.13
N THR A 101 -5.40 -2.36 13.42
CA THR A 101 -5.56 -1.58 14.65
C THR A 101 -6.96 -0.98 14.73
N TYR A 102 -7.48 -0.48 13.62
CA TYR A 102 -8.84 0.05 13.53
C TYR A 102 -9.89 -1.05 13.79
N THR A 103 -9.81 -2.18 13.08
CA THR A 103 -10.73 -3.32 13.21
C THR A 103 -10.69 -3.93 14.60
N PHE A 104 -9.51 -4.14 15.18
CA PHE A 104 -9.37 -4.72 16.51
C PHE A 104 -10.11 -3.92 17.59
N HIS A 105 -10.09 -2.59 17.49
CA HIS A 105 -10.69 -1.71 18.49
C HIS A 105 -12.14 -1.32 18.21
N ILE A 106 -12.57 -1.26 16.94
CA ILE A 106 -13.85 -0.66 16.55
C ILE A 106 -14.78 -1.69 15.91
N HIS A 107 -14.26 -2.70 15.19
CA HIS A 107 -15.11 -3.68 14.54
C HIS A 107 -14.44 -5.04 14.26
N PRO A 108 -14.80 -6.13 14.97
CA PRO A 108 -14.20 -7.44 14.78
C PRO A 108 -14.78 -8.21 13.58
N ASP A 109 -14.88 -7.58 12.40
CA ASP A 109 -15.18 -8.29 11.15
C ASP A 109 -13.87 -8.82 10.53
N TRP A 110 -13.31 -9.80 11.22
CA TRP A 110 -12.00 -10.39 10.92
C TRP A 110 -11.88 -10.97 9.51
N SER A 111 -12.98 -11.51 8.97
CA SER A 111 -13.01 -12.15 7.64
C SER A 111 -12.82 -11.17 6.50
N TYR A 112 -13.45 -9.99 6.56
CA TYR A 112 -13.32 -8.96 5.53
C TYR A 112 -11.89 -8.41 5.50
N LEU A 113 -11.31 -8.18 6.69
CA LEU A 113 -9.95 -7.66 6.79
C LEU A 113 -8.89 -8.69 6.35
N ALA A 114 -9.04 -9.95 6.74
CA ALA A 114 -8.14 -11.03 6.31
C ALA A 114 -8.16 -11.20 4.79
N SER A 115 -9.33 -11.07 4.17
CA SER A 115 -9.47 -11.12 2.71
C SER A 115 -8.80 -9.92 2.03
N ALA A 116 -9.08 -8.70 2.49
CA ALA A 116 -8.50 -7.49 1.91
C ALA A 116 -6.96 -7.44 2.03
N SER A 117 -6.43 -7.79 3.22
CA SER A 117 -4.98 -7.90 3.44
C SER A 117 -4.35 -9.03 2.62
N GLY A 118 -5.00 -10.18 2.51
CA GLY A 118 -4.55 -11.30 1.68
C GLY A 118 -4.44 -10.94 0.20
N VAL A 119 -5.40 -10.18 -0.35
CA VAL A 119 -5.32 -9.68 -1.73
C VAL A 119 -4.14 -8.73 -1.91
N ALA A 120 -3.89 -7.84 -0.94
CA ALA A 120 -2.75 -6.92 -1.00
C ALA A 120 -1.40 -7.65 -0.95
N PHE A 121 -1.25 -8.67 -0.11
CA PHE A 121 -0.04 -9.49 -0.08
C PHE A 121 0.12 -10.34 -1.33
N SER A 122 -0.97 -10.92 -1.85
CA SER A 122 -0.93 -11.68 -3.10
C SER A 122 -0.50 -10.82 -4.29
N ALA A 123 -0.99 -9.58 -4.37
CA ALA A 123 -0.56 -8.61 -5.39
C ALA A 123 0.94 -8.28 -5.28
N GLN A 124 1.47 -8.14 -4.06
CA GLN A 124 2.91 -7.92 -3.84
C GLN A 124 3.73 -9.13 -4.27
N VAL A 125 3.31 -10.34 -3.92
CA VAL A 125 4.01 -11.58 -4.31
C VAL A 125 3.99 -11.76 -5.82
N ALA A 126 2.85 -11.51 -6.49
CA ALA A 126 2.76 -11.57 -7.95
C ALA A 126 3.75 -10.59 -8.61
N PHE A 127 3.88 -9.39 -8.05
CA PHE A 127 4.84 -8.40 -8.51
C PHE A 127 6.30 -8.85 -8.31
N LEU A 128 6.62 -9.42 -7.14
CA LEU A 128 7.91 -10.05 -6.83
C LEU A 128 8.27 -11.19 -7.77
N THR A 129 7.30 -12.03 -8.12
CA THR A 129 7.49 -13.14 -9.05
C THR A 129 7.79 -12.64 -10.46
N LEU A 130 7.10 -11.60 -10.93
CA LEU A 130 7.35 -10.98 -12.25
C LEU A 130 8.75 -10.38 -12.37
N ILE A 131 9.30 -9.87 -11.26
CA ILE A 131 10.68 -9.39 -11.16
C ILE A 131 11.65 -10.57 -11.17
N THR A 132 11.46 -11.53 -10.27
CA THR A 132 12.39 -12.66 -10.07
C THR A 132 12.43 -13.59 -11.29
N SER A 133 11.32 -13.72 -12.04
CA SER A 133 11.29 -14.50 -13.28
C SER A 133 12.26 -13.97 -14.35
N GLN A 134 12.71 -12.72 -14.25
CA GLN A 134 13.72 -12.18 -15.16
C GLN A 134 15.14 -12.58 -14.76
N CYS A 135 15.39 -12.89 -13.48
CA CYS A 135 16.70 -13.31 -12.99
C CYS A 135 16.98 -14.80 -13.25
N CYS A 136 15.95 -15.65 -13.34
CA CYS A 136 16.10 -17.09 -13.62
C CYS A 136 15.89 -17.47 -15.10
N GLY A 137 15.62 -16.50 -15.98
CA GLY A 137 15.36 -16.74 -17.42
C GLY A 137 16.59 -16.79 -18.32
N VAL A 138 17.80 -16.81 -17.74
CA VAL A 138 19.05 -17.02 -18.49
C VAL A 138 19.72 -18.26 -17.90
N SER A 139 19.38 -19.42 -18.44
CA SER A 139 20.13 -20.67 -18.31
C SER A 139 20.04 -21.41 -19.64
#